data_AF-A0A4R4NX16-F1
#
_entry.id   AF-A0A4R4NX16-F1
#
_cell.length_a   1.000
_cell.length_b   1.000
_cell.length_c   1.000
_cell.angle_alpha   90.00
_cell.angle_beta   90.00
_cell.angle_gamma   90.00
#
_symmetry.space_group_name_H-M   'P 1'
#
loop_
_entity.id
_entity.type
_entity.pdbx_description
1 polymer ?
#
loop_
_entity_poly.entity_id
_entity_poly.type
_entity_poly.pdbx_seq_one_letter_code
_entity_poly.pdbx_strand_id
1 'polypeptide(L)'
;MATKTARDTELTGALIQVMHLLQDLYAETSRPLGLTPQQAHLLCVLLMGPQGMTDLSRILSIERSTLTNMVDRLERRTLVART
;
A
#
# COMPACT_ATOMS: atom_id res chain seq x y z
N MET A 1 35.18 -2.47 -8.58
CA MET A 1 34.06 -1.56 -8.89
C MET A 1 33.03 -2.20 -9.82
N ALA A 2 33.40 -2.83 -10.93
CA ALA A 2 32.45 -3.45 -11.88
C ALA A 2 31.50 -4.51 -11.27
N THR A 3 31.98 -5.33 -10.33
CA THR A 3 31.18 -6.36 -9.66
C THR A 3 30.15 -5.82 -8.68
N LYS A 4 30.36 -4.62 -8.14
CA LYS A 4 29.40 -3.93 -7.27
C LYS A 4 28.23 -3.39 -8.10
N THR A 5 28.53 -2.71 -9.21
CA THR A 5 27.51 -2.14 -10.12
C THR A 5 26.59 -3.21 -10.72
N ALA A 6 27.14 -4.39 -11.08
CA ALA A 6 26.33 -5.51 -11.55
C ALA A 6 25.36 -6.03 -10.48
N ARG A 7 25.84 -6.24 -9.24
CA ARG A 7 24.98 -6.65 -8.11
C ARG A 7 23.93 -5.60 -7.76
N ASP A 8 24.29 -4.31 -7.80
CA ASP A 8 23.35 -3.22 -7.53
C ASP A 8 22.24 -3.19 -8.59
N THR A 9 22.56 -3.51 -9.85
CA THR A 9 21.59 -3.62 -10.95
C THR A 9 20.66 -4.82 -10.80
N GLU A 10 21.21 -5.99 -10.44
CA GLU A 10 20.43 -7.20 -10.16
C GLU A 10 19.48 -6.99 -8.96
N LEU A 11 19.96 -6.37 -7.88
CA LEU A 11 19.14 -6.03 -6.72
C LEU A 11 18.02 -5.06 -7.09
N THR A 12 18.32 -4.03 -7.87
CA THR A 12 17.31 -3.07 -8.34
C THR A 12 16.25 -3.76 -9.19
N GLY A 13 16.66 -4.64 -10.11
CA GLY A 13 15.73 -5.42 -10.92
C GLY A 13 14.84 -6.34 -10.09
N ALA A 14 15.43 -7.05 -9.11
CA ALA A 14 14.69 -7.92 -8.20
C ALA A 14 13.68 -7.14 -7.35
N LEU A 15 14.05 -5.95 -6.85
CA LEU A 15 13.15 -5.09 -6.08
C LEU A 15 11.97 -4.60 -6.93
N ILE A 16 12.21 -4.20 -8.17
CA ILE A 16 11.15 -3.79 -9.10
C ILE A 16 10.21 -4.97 -9.39
N GLN A 17 10.76 -6.17 -9.60
CA GLN A 17 9.97 -7.36 -9.84
C GLN A 17 9.09 -7.72 -8.63
N VAL A 18 9.65 -7.68 -7.42
CA VAL A 18 8.90 -7.91 -6.18
C VAL A 18 7.79 -6.86 -6.00
N MET A 19 8.08 -5.59 -6.30
CA MET A 19 7.09 -4.51 -6.26
C MET A 19 5.90 -4.80 -7.20
N HIS A 20 6.16 -5.20 -8.45
CA HIS A 20 5.09 -5.55 -9.39
C HIS A 20 4.27 -6.75 -8.91
N LEU A 21 4.94 -7.81 -8.42
CA LEU A 21 4.24 -8.98 -7.87
C LEU A 21 3.33 -8.62 -6.69
N LEU A 22 3.77 -7.70 -5.82
CA LEU A 22 2.94 -7.19 -4.73
C LEU A 22 1.74 -6.39 -5.25
N GLN A 23 1.94 -5.54 -6.27
CA GLN A 23 0.85 -4.78 -6.88
C GLN A 23 -0.20 -5.70 -7.52
N ASP A 24 0.24 -6.72 -8.24
CA ASP A 24 -0.63 -7.72 -8.86
C ASP A 24 -1.39 -8.51 -7.79
N LEU A 25 -0.71 -8.92 -6.71
CA LEU A 25 -1.35 -9.60 -5.58
C LEU A 25 -2.42 -8.74 -4.94
N TYR A 26 -2.15 -7.45 -4.69
CA TYR A 26 -3.16 -6.53 -4.18
C TYR A 26 -4.32 -6.37 -5.16
N ALA A 27 -4.06 -6.27 -6.46
CA ALA A 27 -5.12 -6.14 -7.46
C ALA A 27 -6.03 -7.38 -7.49
N GLU A 28 -5.45 -8.57 -7.51
CA GLU A 28 -6.21 -9.82 -7.58
C GLU A 28 -7.01 -10.09 -6.31
N THR A 29 -6.43 -9.83 -5.13
CA THR A 29 -7.10 -10.08 -3.84
C THR A 29 -8.13 -9.01 -3.48
N SER A 30 -7.92 -7.75 -3.90
CA SER A 30 -8.84 -6.64 -3.60
C SER A 30 -10.08 -6.64 -4.49
N ARG A 31 -9.97 -7.14 -5.73
CA ARG A 31 -11.04 -7.10 -6.73
C ARG A 31 -12.33 -7.84 -6.30
N PRO A 32 -12.27 -9.09 -5.79
CA PRO A 32 -13.46 -9.78 -5.29
C PRO A 32 -14.13 -9.06 -4.11
N LEU A 33 -13.37 -8.26 -3.37
CA LEU A 33 -13.86 -7.47 -2.23
C LEU A 33 -14.41 -6.10 -2.67
N GLY A 34 -14.39 -5.77 -3.97
CA GLY A 34 -14.77 -4.45 -4.48
C GLY A 34 -13.89 -3.33 -3.92
N LEU A 35 -12.62 -3.63 -3.62
CA LEU A 35 -11.63 -2.68 -3.11
C LEU A 35 -10.66 -2.32 -4.23
N THR A 36 -10.07 -1.12 -4.16
CA THR A 36 -8.88 -0.82 -4.97
C THR A 36 -7.64 -1.47 -4.34
N PRO A 37 -6.57 -1.74 -5.10
CA PRO A 37 -5.31 -2.27 -4.54
C PRO A 37 -4.80 -1.39 -3.39
N GLN A 38 -4.94 -0.08 -3.52
CA GLN A 38 -4.50 0.89 -2.52
C GLN A 38 -5.36 0.88 -1.25
N GLN A 39 -6.66 0.64 -1.37
CA GLN A 39 -7.54 0.43 -0.21
C GLN A 39 -7.18 -0.85 0.54
N ALA A 40 -6.87 -1.93 -0.17
CA ALA A 40 -6.39 -3.17 0.45
C ALA A 40 -5.04 -2.96 1.16
N HIS A 41 -4.11 -2.23 0.53
CA HIS A 41 -2.84 -1.86 1.17
C HIS A 41 -3.05 -1.05 2.46
N LEU A 42 -3.95 -0.08 2.47
CA LEU A 42 -4.32 0.67 3.68
C LEU A 42 -4.82 -0.26 4.79
N LEU A 43 -5.71 -1.21 4.47
CA LEU A 43 -6.20 -2.18 5.45
C LEU A 43 -5.07 -3.05 5.99
N CYS A 44 -4.15 -3.53 5.14
CA CYS A 44 -2.98 -4.29 5.58
C CYS A 44 -2.09 -3.48 6.54
N VAL A 45 -1.89 -2.18 6.31
CA VAL A 45 -1.16 -1.31 7.25
C VAL A 45 -1.89 -1.22 8.59
N LEU A 46 -3.22 -1.07 8.58
CA LEU A 46 -4.02 -0.99 9.81
C LEU A 46 -4.13 -2.31 10.57
N LEU A 47 -3.95 -3.46 9.91
CA LEU A 47 -3.83 -4.76 10.59
C LEU A 47 -2.61 -4.83 11.51
N MET A 48 -1.58 -4.01 11.27
CA MET A 48 -0.40 -3.90 12.13
C MET A 48 -0.64 -2.99 13.35
N GLY A 49 -1.80 -2.34 13.43
CA GLY A 49 -2.23 -1.50 14.55
C GLY A 49 -2.80 -0.14 14.10
N PRO A 50 -3.44 0.61 15.01
CA PRO A 50 -3.98 1.93 14.72
C PRO A 50 -2.87 2.89 14.25
N GLN A 51 -3.16 3.69 13.23
CA GLN A 51 -2.21 4.66 12.67
C GLN A 51 -2.83 6.04 12.57
N GLY A 52 -2.03 7.08 12.84
CA GLY A 52 -2.42 8.46 12.62
C GLY A 52 -2.51 8.79 11.13
N MET A 53 -3.37 9.74 10.76
CA MET A 53 -3.56 10.16 9.36
C MET A 53 -2.25 10.66 8.70
N THR A 54 -1.37 11.29 9.48
CA THR A 54 -0.05 11.76 9.01
C THR A 54 0.87 10.59 8.69
N ASP A 55 0.89 9.55 9.51
CA ASP A 55 1.75 8.39 9.30
C ASP A 55 1.22 7.54 8.15
N LEU A 56 -0.10 7.34 8.06
CA LEU A 56 -0.74 6.69 6.91
C LEU A 56 -0.42 7.41 5.59
N SER A 57 -0.46 8.73 5.55
CA SER A 57 -0.13 9.53 4.36
C SER A 57 1.32 9.30 3.92
N ARG A 58 2.24 9.20 4.89
CA ARG A 58 3.66 8.91 4.63
C ARG A 58 3.89 7.47 4.16
N ILE A 59 3.33 6.49 4.87
CA ILE A 59 3.47 5.06 4.56
C ILE A 59 2.92 4.76 3.16
N LEU A 60 1.72 5.26 2.86
CA LEU A 60 1.05 5.01 1.58
C LEU A 60 1.51 5.98 0.48
N SER A 61 2.37 6.95 0.79
CA SER A 61 2.86 7.99 -0.13
C SER A 61 1.72 8.69 -0.89
N ILE A 62 0.68 9.10 -0.16
CA ILE A 62 -0.47 9.83 -0.73
C ILE A 62 -0.78 11.09 0.05
N GLU A 63 -1.35 12.06 -0.66
CA GLU A 63 -1.82 13.31 -0.05
C GLU A 63 -2.93 13.08 0.98
N ARG A 64 -2.97 13.98 1.97
CA ARG A 64 -3.92 13.90 3.09
C ARG A 64 -5.38 13.95 2.64
N SER A 65 -5.70 14.76 1.63
CA SER A 65 -7.06 14.89 1.06
C SER A 65 -7.53 13.55 0.46
N THR A 66 -6.67 12.92 -0.35
CA THR A 66 -6.90 11.60 -0.94
C THR A 66 -7.06 10.52 0.12
N LEU A 67 -6.19 10.53 1.13
CA LEU A 67 -6.26 9.59 2.23
C LEU A 67 -7.56 9.74 3.04
N THR A 68 -7.96 10.97 3.38
CA THR A 68 -9.23 11.21 4.09
C THR A 68 -10.41 10.63 3.32
N ASN A 69 -10.52 10.93 2.03
CA ASN A 69 -11.57 10.38 1.16
C ASN A 69 -11.54 8.85 1.11
N MET A 70 -10.34 8.26 1.08
CA MET A 70 -10.17 6.81 1.08
C MET A 70 -10.66 6.19 2.39
N VAL A 71 -10.26 6.75 3.53
CA VAL A 71 -10.70 6.31 4.86
C VAL A 71 -12.22 6.49 5.01
N ASP A 72 -12.80 7.61 4.58
CA ASP A 72 -14.26 7.84 4.61
C ASP A 72 -15.05 6.79 3.82
N ARG A 73 -14.51 6.36 2.67
CA ARG A 73 -15.13 5.29 1.86
C ARG A 73 -15.05 3.93 2.54
N LEU A 74 -13.96 3.65 3.25
CA LEU A 74 -13.79 2.40 3.99
C LEU A 74 -14.60 2.38 5.29
N GLU A 75 -14.72 3.52 5.97
CA GLU A 75 -15.55 3.68 7.17
C GLU A 75 -17.04 3.51 6.85
N ARG A 76 -17.52 4.09 5.73
CA ARG A 76 -18.89 3.85 5.22
C ARG A 76 -19.18 2.39 4.89
N ARG A 77 -18.14 1.59 4.64
CA ARG A 77 -18.23 0.15 4.41
C ARG A 77 -17.95 -0.68 5.67
N THR A 78 -17.85 -0.02 6.83
CA THR A 78 -17.55 -0.61 8.14
C THR A 78 -16.27 -1.43 8.17
N LEU A 79 -15.27 -1.06 7.34
CA LEU A 79 -13.97 -1.74 7.26
C LEU A 79 -12.90 -1.11 8.15
N VAL A 80 -13.08 0.16 8.51
CA VAL A 80 -12.20 0.92 9.41
C VAL A 80 -13.05 1.78 10.33
N ALA A 81 -12.48 2.21 11.45
CA ALA A 81 -13.09 3.16 12.37
C ALA A 81 -12.04 4.18 12.81
N ARG A 82 -12.49 5.40 13.10
CA ARG A 82 -11.68 6.44 13.75
C ARG A 82 -11.98 6.46 15.25
N THR A 83 -10.93 6.54 16.06
CA THR A 83 -11.00 6.58 17.54
C THR A 83 -10.35 7.85 18.06
#